data_AF-A0A512IKQ5-F1
#
_entry.id   AF-A0A512IKQ5-F1
#
_cell.length_a   1.000
_cell.length_b   1.000
_cell.length_c   1.000
_cell.angle_alpha   90.00
_cell.angle_beta   90.00
_cell.angle_gamma   90.00
#
_symmetry.space_group_name_H-M   'P 1'
#
loop_
_entity.id
_entity.type
_entity.pdbx_description
1 polymer ?
#
loop_
_entity_poly.entity_id
_entity_poly.type
_entity_poly.pdbx_seq_one_letter_code
_entity_poly.pdbx_strand_id
1 'polypeptide(L)' 'MSDEPRDMTDVIKLCQELETLVGAGAPLRVRTLVEMLLIELERPMLTPRERPPATIDEP' A
#
# COMPACT_ATOMS: atom_id res chain seq x y z
N MET A 1 -2.12 -15.17 -20.99
CA MET A 1 -3.05 -14.13 -20.51
C MET A 1 -2.32 -13.45 -19.37
N SER A 2 -2.05 -12.15 -19.49
CA SER A 2 -1.25 -11.39 -18.53
C SER A 2 -2.18 -10.88 -17.43
N ASP A 3 -2.01 -11.40 -16.22
CA ASP A 3 -2.92 -11.26 -15.07
C ASP A 3 -2.67 -10.04 -14.16
N GLU A 4 -2.00 -8.98 -14.63
CA GLU A 4 -1.76 -7.77 -13.82
C GLU A 4 -1.85 -6.57 -14.77
N PRO A 5 -2.76 -5.58 -14.57
CA PRO A 5 -2.83 -4.68 -13.40
C PRO A 5 -4.28 -4.28 -12.98
N ARG A 6 -5.30 -5.07 -13.35
CA ARG A 6 -6.70 -4.74 -13.03
C ARG A 6 -7.05 -4.86 -11.54
N ASP A 7 -6.32 -5.68 -10.79
CA ASP A 7 -6.63 -6.01 -9.40
C ASP A 7 -6.39 -4.82 -8.44
N MET A 8 -5.24 -4.14 -8.55
CA MET A 8 -4.86 -3.10 -7.59
C MET A 8 -5.82 -1.89 -7.58
N THR A 9 -6.38 -1.54 -8.74
CA THR A 9 -7.36 -0.44 -8.85
C THR A 9 -8.66 -0.80 -8.12
N ASP A 10 -9.10 -2.06 -8.21
CA ASP A 10 -10.32 -2.51 -7.56
C ASP A 10 -10.11 -2.69 -6.05
N VAL A 11 -8.92 -3.09 -5.62
CA VAL A 11 -8.52 -3.09 -4.20
C VAL A 11 -8.56 -1.68 -3.59
N ILE A 12 -8.06 -0.67 -4.30
CA ILE A 12 -8.11 0.72 -3.83
C ILE A 12 -9.56 1.20 -3.70
N LYS A 13 -10.43 0.92 -4.69
CA LYS A 13 -11.85 1.28 -4.62
C LYS A 13 -12.55 0.61 -3.43
N LEU A 14 -12.32 -0.68 -3.20
CA LEU A 14 -12.89 -1.41 -2.06
C LEU A 14 -12.46 -0.80 -0.73
N CYS A 15 -11.22 -0.31 -0.63
CA CYS A 15 -10.74 0.35 0.60
C CYS A 15 -11.37 1.73 0.81
N GLN A 16 -11.63 2.49 -0.26
CA GLN A 16 -12.36 3.76 -0.18
C GLN A 16 -13.85 3.56 0.19
N GLU A 17 -14.48 2.51 -0.34
CA GLU A 17 -15.82 2.10 0.07
C GLU A 17 -15.85 1.69 1.54
N LEU A 18 -14.84 0.95 2.01
CA LEU A 18 -14.70 0.56 3.41
C LEU A 18 -14.55 1.77 4.34
N GLU A 19 -13.76 2.77 3.96
CA GLU A 19 -13.63 4.02 4.72
C GLU A 19 -14.99 4.73 4.87
N THR A 20 -15.75 4.79 3.79
CA THR A 20 -17.10 5.37 3.77
C THR A 20 -18.06 4.61 4.69
N LEU A 21 -18.02 3.28 4.69
CA LEU A 21 -18.87 2.42 5.51
C LEU A 21 -18.52 2.46 7.00
N VAL A 22 -17.22 2.53 7.34
CA VAL A 22 -16.76 2.63 8.73
C VAL A 22 -17.18 3.97 9.32
N GLY A 23 -17.02 5.06 8.57
CA GLY A 23 -17.48 6.39 8.95
C GLY A 23 -16.97 6.88 10.31
N ALA A 24 -17.55 7.99 10.80
CA ALA A 24 -17.12 8.61 12.06
C ALA A 24 -17.63 7.89 13.31
N GLY A 25 -18.66 7.05 13.19
CA GLY A 25 -19.32 6.35 14.30
C GLY A 25 -18.64 5.05 14.73
N ALA A 26 -17.71 4.53 13.94
CA ALA A 26 -16.95 3.34 14.30
C ALA A 26 -15.92 3.62 15.41
N PRO A 27 -15.54 2.59 16.20
CA PRO A 27 -14.46 2.71 17.17
C PRO A 27 -13.18 3.25 16.52
N LEU A 28 -12.46 4.13 17.22
CA LEU A 28 -11.23 4.74 16.73
C LEU A 28 -10.25 3.71 16.16
N ARG A 29 -10.09 2.57 16.85
CA ARG A 29 -9.22 1.48 16.42
C ARG A 29 -9.58 0.94 15.03
N VAL A 30 -10.87 0.85 14.71
CA VAL A 30 -11.34 0.38 13.40
C VAL A 30 -11.01 1.42 12.33
N ARG A 31 -11.29 2.70 12.61
CA ARG A 31 -10.95 3.80 11.70
C ARG A 31 -9.46 3.87 11.40
N THR A 32 -8.61 3.76 12.43
CA THR A 32 -7.16 3.76 12.29
C THR A 32 -6.66 2.59 11.42
N LEU A 33 -7.24 1.40 11.55
CA LEU A 33 -6.84 0.26 10.72
C LEU A 33 -7.17 0.46 9.24
N VAL A 34 -8.33 1.06 8.93
CA VAL A 34 -8.70 1.38 7.54
C VAL A 34 -7.80 2.46 6.95
N GLU A 35 -7.49 3.51 7.73
CA GLU A 35 -6.56 4.56 7.31
C GLU A 35 -5.16 4.01 7.04
N MET A 36 -4.64 3.13 7.91
CA MET A 36 -3.36 2.46 7.69
C MET A 36 -3.36 1.60 6.41
N LEU A 37 -4.45 0.90 6.12
CA LEU A 37 -4.59 0.10 4.91
C LEU A 37 -4.53 0.96 3.64
N LEU A 38 -5.24 2.09 3.63
CA LEU A 38 -5.20 3.04 2.51
C LEU A 38 -3.78 3.63 2.31
N ILE A 39 -3.11 4.01 3.41
CA ILE A 39 -1.73 4.51 3.35
C ILE A 39 -0.78 3.46 2.75
N GLU A 40 -0.89 2.19 3.13
CA GLU A 40 -0.03 1.14 2.57
C GLU A 40 -0.31 0.86 1.10
N LEU A 41 -1.56 1.03 0.64
CA LEU A 41 -1.93 0.90 -0.77
C LEU A 41 -1.44 2.07 -1.63
N GLU A 42 -1.39 3.28 -1.07
CA GLU A 42 -0.91 4.48 -1.75
C GLU A 42 0.62 4.60 -1.77
N ARG A 43 1.33 3.84 -0.92
CA ARG A 43 2.79 3.81 -0.97
C ARG A 43 3.21 3.20 -2.30
N PRO A 44 3.94 3.94 -3.16
CA PRO A 44 4.64 3.30 -4.27
C PRO A 44 5.53 2.25 -3.61
N MET A 45 5.32 0.96 -3.95
CA MET A 45 6.10 -0.15 -3.39
C MET A 45 7.53 0.31 -3.28
N LEU A 46 7.99 0.54 -2.03
CA LEU A 46 9.32 1.02 -1.76
C LEU A 46 10.23 0.04 -2.49
N THR A 47 10.80 0.50 -3.60
CA THR A 47 11.70 -0.31 -4.39
C THR A 47 12.72 -0.87 -3.42
N PRO A 48 12.97 -2.19 -3.40
CA PRO A 48 14.07 -2.72 -2.62
C PRO A 48 15.26 -1.86 -2.96
N ARG A 49 15.81 -1.12 -1.98
CA ARG A 49 17.08 -0.44 -2.16
C ARG A 49 18.07 -1.55 -2.47
N GLU A 50 18.34 -1.79 -3.74
CA GLU A 50 19.54 -2.48 -4.16
C GLU A 50 20.66 -1.73 -3.44
N ARG A 51 21.32 -2.40 -2.48
CA ARG A 51 22.53 -1.85 -1.90
C ARG A 51 23.41 -1.45 -3.08
N PRO A 52 23.96 -0.22 -3.12
CA PRO A 52 24.93 0.10 -4.14
C PRO A 52 26.00 -1.01 -4.12
N PRO A 53 26.43 -1.52 -5.29
CA PRO A 53 27.46 -2.53 -5.32
C PRO A 53 28.63 -1.98 -4.51
N ALA A 54 29.07 -2.74 -3.51
CA ALA A 54 30.29 -2.38 -2.80
C ALA A 54 31.37 -2.22 -3.86
N THR A 55 31.89 -1.01 -4.02
CA THR A 55 33.03 -0.74 -4.88
C THR A 55 34.17 -1.61 -4.34
N ILE A 56 34.49 -2.69 -5.02
CA ILE A 56 35.73 -3.41 -4.78
C ILE A 56 36.79 -2.58 -5.50
N ASP A 57 37.36 -1.62 -4.78
CA ASP A 57 38.65 -1.04 -5.12
C ASP A 57 39.72 -2.05 -4.69
N GLU A 58 40.34 -2.75 -5.65
CA GLU A 58 41.70 -3.27 -5.53
C GLU A 58 42.18 -3.80 -6.89
N PRO A 59 43.28 -3.25 -7.41
CA PRO A 59 44.55 -3.99 -7.36
C PRO A 59 45.68 -3.27 -6.60
#